data_AF-A0A925E1W9-F1
#
_entry.id   AF-A0A925E1W9-F1
#
_cell.length_a   1.000
_cell.length_b   1.000
_cell.length_c   1.000
_cell.angle_alpha   90.00
_cell.angle_beta   90.00
_cell.angle_gamma   90.00
#
_symmetry.space_group_name_H-M   'P 1'
#
loop_
_entity.id
_entity.type
_entity.pdbx_description
1 polymer ?
#
loop_
_entity_poly.entity_id
_entity_poly.type
_entity_poly.pdbx_seq_one_letter_code
_entity_poly.pdbx_strand_id
1 'polypeptide(L)'
;MKQLIILSAILLLNLSLLAQGAANVTTAKEFSSVYNNAYTPVKSQGQTGTCWSFSTTALLESQLIKNKQGSVDLSEMFTVRNIYVEKAKNYLMRQGAAQFGEGSLGHDVIRAVATYGAMPEQAYSGLDNGQVKHDHSLLTKELKIYLDSLLGVKPIASWWQTAFDNILDKHLGKLPGAFTYDGKIYTASSFAKEFMKFD
;
A
#
# COMPACT_ATOMS: atom_id res chain seq x y z
N MET A 1 27.36 3.31 60.33
CA MET A 1 27.00 3.77 58.96
C MET A 1 26.98 2.63 57.94
N LYS A 2 28.04 1.85 57.74
CA LYS A 2 28.03 0.70 56.79
C LYS A 2 26.89 -0.31 57.02
N GLN A 3 26.60 -0.66 58.28
CA GLN A 3 25.49 -1.58 58.61
C GLN A 3 24.10 -1.01 58.31
N LEU A 4 23.89 0.31 58.47
CA LEU A 4 22.62 0.96 58.10
C LEU A 4 22.42 1.03 56.58
N ILE A 5 23.50 1.22 55.82
CA ILE A 5 23.46 1.23 54.35
C ILE A 5 23.14 -0.17 53.81
N ILE A 6 23.69 -1.22 54.44
CA ILE A 6 23.40 -2.61 54.06
C ILE A 6 21.94 -2.96 54.37
N LEU A 7 21.41 -2.57 55.54
CA LEU A 7 20.01 -2.82 55.89
C LEU A 7 19.02 -2.12 54.95
N SER A 8 19.31 -0.87 54.58
CA SER A 8 18.46 -0.10 53.66
C SER A 8 18.53 -0.63 52.23
N ALA A 9 19.69 -1.11 51.77
CA ALA A 9 19.82 -1.79 50.49
C ALA A 9 19.03 -3.11 50.44
N ILE A 10 19.04 -3.90 51.52
CA ILE A 10 18.26 -5.14 51.61
C ILE A 10 16.76 -4.83 51.62
N LEU A 11 16.32 -3.80 52.34
CA LEU A 11 14.90 -3.41 52.38
C LEU A 11 14.40 -2.96 50.99
N LEU A 12 15.20 -2.16 50.27
CA LEU A 12 14.88 -1.73 48.90
C LEU A 12 14.84 -2.89 47.89
N LEU A 13 15.70 -3.90 48.06
CA LEU A 13 15.69 -5.10 47.23
C LEU A 13 14.43 -5.95 47.44
N ASN A 14 13.93 -6.05 48.68
CA ASN A 14 12.72 -6.82 48.97
C ASN A 14 11.44 -6.10 48.47
N LEU A 15 11.43 -4.76 48.47
CA LEU A 15 10.33 -3.96 47.92
C LEU A 15 10.19 -4.11 46.40
N SER A 16 11.30 -4.26 45.66
CA SER A 16 11.27 -4.47 44.20
C SER A 16 10.90 -5.90 43.79
N LEU A 17 11.09 -6.88 44.67
CA LEU A 17 10.59 -8.26 44.49
C LEU A 17 9.08 -8.37 44.73
N LEU A 18 8.53 -7.62 45.70
CA LEU A 18 7.08 -7.58 45.96
C LEU A 18 6.30 -6.75 44.92
N ALA A 19 6.95 -5.84 44.20
CA ALA A 19 6.34 -5.03 43.15
C ALA A 19 6.17 -5.76 41.80
N GLN A 20 6.76 -6.94 41.63
CA GLN A 20 6.51 -7.81 40.49
C GLN A 20 5.22 -8.62 40.73
N GLY A 21 4.08 -7.91 40.78
CA GLY A 21 2.79 -8.57 40.67
C GLY A 21 2.76 -9.36 39.37
N ALA A 22 2.47 -10.65 39.44
CA ALA A 22 2.27 -11.48 38.26
C ALA A 22 1.28 -10.76 37.35
N ALA A 23 1.71 -10.41 36.13
CA ALA A 23 0.77 -9.93 35.13
C ALA A 23 -0.28 -11.04 34.98
N ASN A 24 -1.52 -10.75 35.36
CA ASN A 24 -2.65 -11.59 35.01
C ASN A 24 -2.75 -11.54 33.50
N VAL A 25 -1.98 -12.38 32.81
CA VAL A 25 -2.16 -12.69 31.40
C VAL A 25 -3.48 -13.45 31.36
N THR A 26 -4.59 -12.72 31.29
CA THR A 26 -5.83 -13.28 30.77
C THR A 26 -5.49 -13.85 29.41
N THR A 27 -5.39 -15.18 29.34
CA THR A 27 -5.27 -15.90 28.08
C THR A 27 -6.39 -15.39 27.20
N ALA A 28 -6.03 -14.68 26.13
CA ALA A 28 -7.01 -14.20 25.17
C ALA A 28 -7.86 -15.40 24.74
N LYS A 29 -9.18 -15.22 24.70
CA LYS A 29 -10.11 -16.28 24.31
C LYS A 29 -9.65 -16.87 22.97
N GLU A 30 -9.39 -18.17 22.93
CA GLU A 30 -8.98 -18.83 21.70
C GLU A 30 -10.12 -18.75 20.68
N PHE A 31 -9.81 -18.27 19.48
CA PHE A 31 -10.76 -18.22 18.37
C PHE A 31 -10.66 -19.50 17.55
N SER A 32 -11.79 -20.15 17.28
CA SER A 32 -11.88 -21.25 16.33
C SER A 32 -12.50 -20.77 15.01
N SER A 33 -11.91 -21.19 13.89
CA SER A 33 -12.50 -20.94 12.58
C SER A 33 -13.70 -21.87 12.37
N VAL A 34 -14.86 -21.28 12.08
CA VAL A 34 -16.05 -22.03 11.66
C VAL A 34 -16.04 -22.23 10.15
N TYR A 35 -15.63 -21.19 9.42
CA TYR A 35 -15.48 -21.20 7.97
C TYR A 35 -14.22 -20.43 7.60
N ASN A 36 -13.48 -20.95 6.62
CA ASN A 36 -12.30 -20.32 6.07
C ASN A 36 -12.36 -20.37 4.54
N ASN A 37 -12.58 -19.21 3.91
CA ASN A 37 -12.54 -19.11 2.46
C ASN A 37 -11.08 -19.11 1.98
N ALA A 38 -10.83 -19.44 0.72
CA ALA A 38 -9.49 -19.37 0.17
C ALA A 38 -9.06 -17.89 -0.01
N TYR A 39 -7.80 -17.60 0.31
CA TYR A 39 -7.17 -16.28 0.20
C TYR A 39 -5.68 -16.45 -0.15
N THR A 40 -5.07 -15.39 -0.64
CA THR A 40 -3.63 -15.29 -0.95
C THR A 40 -2.81 -14.99 0.31
N PRO A 41 -1.47 -15.22 0.31
CA PRO A 41 -0.63 -14.89 1.45
C PRO A 41 -0.79 -13.44 1.95
N VAL A 42 -0.56 -13.24 3.26
CA VAL A 42 -0.63 -11.89 3.88
C VAL A 42 0.43 -10.98 3.29
N LYS A 43 0.00 -9.79 2.85
CA LYS A 43 0.86 -8.74 2.30
C LYS A 43 1.10 -7.62 3.31
N SER A 44 2.14 -6.81 3.09
CA SER A 44 2.51 -5.68 3.94
C SER A 44 2.57 -4.39 3.14
N GLN A 45 1.66 -3.45 3.43
CA GLN A 45 1.66 -2.12 2.82
C GLN A 45 2.85 -1.23 3.22
N GLY A 46 3.64 -1.65 4.22
CA GLY A 46 4.79 -0.89 4.70
C GLY A 46 4.40 0.47 5.28
N GLN A 47 5.27 1.46 5.11
CA GLN A 47 5.08 2.83 5.57
C GLN A 47 4.34 3.64 4.50
N THR A 48 3.08 3.26 4.25
CA THR A 48 2.21 3.91 3.27
C THR A 48 0.78 4.03 3.79
N GLY A 49 0.02 4.97 3.25
CA GLY A 49 -1.43 5.13 3.46
C GLY A 49 -2.30 4.37 2.46
N THR A 50 -1.84 3.20 1.97
CA THR A 50 -2.43 2.51 0.80
C THR A 50 -3.28 1.28 1.14
N CYS A 51 -3.74 1.14 2.39
CA CYS A 51 -4.55 0.01 2.86
C CYS A 51 -5.78 -0.28 1.97
N TRP A 52 -6.35 0.76 1.36
CA TRP A 52 -7.48 0.66 0.42
C TRP A 52 -7.14 -0.16 -0.83
N SER A 53 -5.89 -0.05 -1.32
CA SER A 53 -5.37 -0.86 -2.43
C SER A 53 -5.17 -2.30 -1.97
N PHE A 54 -4.35 -2.52 -0.93
CA PHE A 54 -4.05 -3.87 -0.39
C PHE A 54 -5.29 -4.67 0.00
N SER A 55 -6.23 -4.06 0.73
CA SER A 55 -7.44 -4.77 1.18
C SER A 55 -8.37 -5.14 0.02
N THR A 56 -8.52 -4.26 -0.97
CA THR A 56 -9.41 -4.54 -2.11
C THR A 56 -8.73 -5.46 -3.12
N THR A 57 -7.42 -5.35 -3.30
CA THR A 57 -6.64 -6.30 -4.09
C THR A 57 -6.75 -7.71 -3.52
N ALA A 58 -6.60 -7.90 -2.21
CA ALA A 58 -6.81 -9.20 -1.57
C ALA A 58 -8.24 -9.76 -1.78
N LEU A 59 -9.25 -8.88 -1.81
CA LEU A 59 -10.62 -9.26 -2.16
C LEU A 59 -10.71 -9.72 -3.63
N LEU A 60 -10.11 -8.99 -4.57
CA LEU A 60 -10.07 -9.36 -5.98
C LEU A 60 -9.38 -10.71 -6.19
N GLU A 61 -8.21 -10.91 -5.59
CA GLU A 61 -7.47 -12.19 -5.62
C GLU A 61 -8.34 -13.33 -5.08
N SER A 62 -9.03 -13.12 -3.96
CA SER A 62 -9.96 -14.12 -3.40
C SER A 62 -11.13 -14.44 -4.33
N GLN A 63 -11.65 -13.45 -5.08
CA GLN A 63 -12.68 -13.70 -6.11
C GLN A 63 -12.14 -14.50 -7.29
N LEU A 64 -10.90 -14.25 -7.73
CA LEU A 64 -10.26 -15.04 -8.78
C LEU A 64 -10.12 -16.51 -8.37
N ILE A 65 -9.72 -16.77 -7.10
CA ILE A 65 -9.67 -18.12 -6.56
C ILE A 65 -11.06 -18.75 -6.52
N LYS A 66 -12.06 -18.04 -5.99
CA LYS A 66 -13.46 -18.49 -5.95
C LYS A 66 -14.00 -18.87 -7.33
N ASN A 67 -13.62 -18.11 -8.35
CA ASN A 67 -14.03 -18.31 -9.75
C ASN A 67 -13.15 -19.32 -10.51
N LYS A 68 -12.21 -19.99 -9.83
CA LYS A 68 -11.29 -20.98 -10.41
C LYS A 68 -10.40 -20.42 -11.52
N GLN A 69 -10.06 -19.14 -11.45
CA GLN A 69 -9.19 -18.45 -12.41
C GLN A 69 -7.71 -18.54 -12.06
N GLY A 70 -7.39 -19.05 -10.86
CA GLY A 70 -6.04 -19.21 -10.35
C GLY A 70 -5.77 -18.35 -9.12
N SER A 71 -4.61 -18.57 -8.51
CA SER A 71 -4.07 -17.73 -7.43
C SER A 71 -3.00 -16.84 -8.04
N VAL A 72 -3.23 -15.53 -8.01
CA VAL A 72 -2.31 -14.51 -8.54
C VAL A 72 -1.99 -13.52 -7.43
N ASP A 73 -0.76 -13.03 -7.44
CA ASP A 73 -0.35 -11.86 -6.66
C ASP A 73 -0.48 -10.62 -7.56
N LEU A 74 -1.47 -9.76 -7.27
CA LEU A 74 -1.76 -8.56 -8.04
C LEU A 74 -1.00 -7.35 -7.48
N SER A 75 -0.47 -6.51 -8.37
CA SER A 75 0.24 -5.29 -7.99
C SER A 75 -0.70 -4.24 -7.40
N GLU A 76 -0.62 -4.01 -6.09
CA GLU A 76 -1.27 -2.85 -5.47
C GLU A 76 -0.70 -1.54 -6.00
N MET A 77 0.61 -1.51 -6.29
CA MET A 77 1.30 -0.29 -6.69
C MET A 77 0.91 0.17 -8.09
N PHE A 78 0.54 -0.74 -8.98
CA PHE A 78 -0.06 -0.38 -10.27
C PHE A 78 -1.33 0.46 -10.07
N THR A 79 -2.22 0.02 -9.18
CA THR A 79 -3.45 0.73 -8.87
C THR A 79 -3.17 2.05 -8.15
N VAL A 80 -2.32 2.04 -7.12
CA VAL A 80 -1.95 3.24 -6.35
C VAL A 80 -1.40 4.32 -7.28
N ARG A 81 -0.50 3.95 -8.18
CA ARG A 81 0.11 4.87 -9.14
C ARG A 81 -0.94 5.56 -10.02
N ASN A 82 -1.86 4.79 -10.61
CA ASN A 82 -2.92 5.35 -11.46
C ASN A 82 -3.84 6.29 -10.67
N ILE A 83 -4.20 5.92 -9.44
CA ILE A 83 -5.03 6.76 -8.56
C ILE A 83 -4.29 8.05 -8.15
N TYR A 84 -2.98 8.01 -7.92
CA TYR A 84 -2.21 9.24 -7.66
C TYR A 84 -2.26 10.22 -8.83
N VAL A 85 -2.18 9.72 -10.07
CA VAL A 85 -2.33 10.55 -11.28
C VAL A 85 -3.72 11.18 -11.37
N GLU A 86 -4.78 10.42 -11.11
CA GLU A 86 -6.14 10.97 -11.10
C GLU A 86 -6.35 12.03 -10.02
N LYS A 87 -5.82 11.77 -8.81
CA LYS A 87 -5.89 12.71 -7.70
C LYS A 87 -5.13 13.99 -8.00
N ALA A 88 -3.99 13.90 -8.68
CA ALA A 88 -3.25 15.07 -9.15
C ALA A 88 -4.07 15.92 -10.14
N LYS A 89 -4.73 15.28 -11.11
CA LYS A 89 -5.63 15.97 -12.05
C LYS A 89 -6.76 16.69 -11.31
N ASN A 90 -7.45 16.00 -10.41
CA ASN A 90 -8.54 16.59 -9.62
C ASN A 90 -8.03 17.73 -8.71
N TYR A 91 -6.85 17.59 -8.12
CA TYR A 91 -6.20 18.62 -7.30
C TYR A 91 -5.98 19.92 -8.08
N LEU A 92 -5.38 19.82 -9.27
CA LEU A 92 -5.11 20.97 -10.13
C LEU A 92 -6.41 21.59 -10.68
N MET A 93 -7.36 20.77 -11.13
CA MET A 93 -8.68 21.23 -11.61
C MET A 93 -9.43 22.01 -10.53
N ARG A 94 -9.28 21.61 -9.26
CA ARG A 94 -9.89 22.27 -8.11
C ARG A 94 -8.99 23.32 -7.46
N GLN A 95 -7.94 23.76 -8.15
CA GLN A 95 -7.06 24.85 -7.70
C GLN A 95 -6.51 24.60 -6.29
N GLY A 96 -6.18 23.36 -5.98
CA GLY A 96 -5.62 22.94 -4.69
C GLY A 96 -6.64 22.68 -3.58
N ALA A 97 -7.93 22.86 -3.84
CA ALA A 97 -8.98 22.62 -2.84
C ALA A 97 -9.32 21.12 -2.66
N ALA A 98 -8.91 20.24 -3.58
CA ALA A 98 -9.07 18.81 -3.39
C ALA A 98 -8.03 18.25 -2.41
N GLN A 99 -8.35 17.18 -1.69
CA GLN A 99 -7.34 16.48 -0.90
C GLN A 99 -6.36 15.73 -1.82
N PHE A 100 -5.06 15.96 -1.64
CA PHE A 100 -4.00 15.15 -2.25
C PHE A 100 -3.18 14.46 -1.14
N GLY A 101 -3.15 13.13 -1.17
CA GLY A 101 -2.50 12.28 -0.17
C GLY A 101 -2.62 10.81 -0.56
N GLU A 102 -2.21 9.90 0.31
CA GLU A 102 -2.10 8.47 -0.03
C GLU A 102 -3.43 7.70 -0.01
N GLY A 103 -4.34 8.09 0.87
CA GLY A 103 -5.59 7.35 1.11
C GLY A 103 -6.59 7.45 -0.05
N SER A 104 -7.38 6.40 -0.23
CA SER A 104 -8.51 6.31 -1.18
C SER A 104 -9.52 5.28 -0.65
N LEU A 105 -10.47 4.86 -1.48
CA LEU A 105 -11.51 3.90 -1.12
C LEU A 105 -11.46 2.66 -2.02
N GLY A 106 -12.04 1.54 -1.57
CA GLY A 106 -11.98 0.29 -2.35
C GLY A 106 -12.61 0.38 -3.74
N HIS A 107 -13.63 1.23 -3.92
CA HIS A 107 -14.20 1.45 -5.26
C HIS A 107 -13.22 2.10 -6.24
N ASP A 108 -12.19 2.81 -5.76
CA ASP A 108 -11.12 3.33 -6.61
C ASP A 108 -10.30 2.19 -7.22
N VAL A 109 -10.10 1.09 -6.50
CA VAL A 109 -9.41 -0.10 -7.03
C VAL A 109 -10.24 -0.75 -8.12
N ILE A 110 -11.53 -0.98 -7.87
CA ILE A 110 -12.45 -1.58 -8.85
C ILE A 110 -12.49 -0.74 -10.14
N ARG A 111 -12.63 0.58 -9.99
CA ARG A 111 -12.62 1.53 -11.12
C ARG A 111 -11.29 1.57 -11.84
N ALA A 112 -10.17 1.56 -11.10
CA ALA A 112 -8.84 1.56 -11.68
C ALA A 112 -8.60 0.28 -12.49
N VAL A 113 -9.05 -0.88 -12.02
CA VAL A 113 -8.95 -2.14 -12.77
C VAL A 113 -9.77 -2.07 -14.06
N ALA A 114 -11.00 -1.55 -14.01
CA ALA A 114 -11.82 -1.36 -15.21
C ALA A 114 -11.19 -0.37 -16.22
N THR A 115 -10.53 0.68 -15.73
CA THR A 115 -10.04 1.79 -16.57
C THR A 115 -8.62 1.53 -17.12
N TYR A 116 -7.73 1.04 -16.27
CA TYR A 116 -6.30 0.90 -16.53
C TYR A 116 -5.86 -0.56 -16.66
N GLY A 117 -6.71 -1.50 -16.26
CA GLY A 117 -6.39 -2.92 -16.18
C GLY A 117 -5.70 -3.29 -14.87
N ALA A 118 -4.97 -4.40 -14.86
CA ALA A 118 -4.23 -4.87 -13.70
C ALA A 118 -2.93 -5.52 -14.14
N MET A 119 -1.96 -5.58 -13.24
CA MET A 119 -0.69 -6.27 -13.46
C MET A 119 -0.42 -7.22 -12.29
N PRO A 120 0.26 -8.35 -12.51
CA PRO A 120 0.77 -9.15 -11.41
C PRO A 120 1.94 -8.43 -10.73
N GLU A 121 2.15 -8.67 -9.45
CA GLU A 121 3.22 -8.09 -8.62
C GLU A 121 4.60 -8.32 -9.26
N GLN A 122 4.83 -9.49 -9.85
CA GLN A 122 6.07 -9.81 -10.56
C GLN A 122 6.37 -8.91 -11.78
N ALA A 123 5.33 -8.31 -12.38
CA ALA A 123 5.49 -7.38 -13.49
C ALA A 123 5.75 -5.95 -13.01
N TYR A 124 5.16 -5.57 -11.88
CA TYR A 124 5.33 -4.24 -11.32
C TYR A 124 5.12 -4.25 -9.80
N SER A 125 6.20 -4.37 -9.03
CA SER A 125 6.09 -4.34 -7.56
C SER A 125 5.90 -2.94 -6.99
N GLY A 126 6.31 -1.91 -7.74
CA GLY A 126 6.43 -0.56 -7.21
C GLY A 126 7.55 -0.38 -6.18
N LEU A 127 8.43 -1.38 -6.04
CA LEU A 127 9.69 -1.28 -5.32
C LEU A 127 10.82 -1.09 -6.34
N ASP A 128 11.64 -0.08 -6.13
CA ASP A 128 12.83 0.18 -6.95
C ASP A 128 14.08 0.32 -6.07
N ASN A 129 15.27 0.30 -6.69
CA ASN A 129 16.55 0.60 -6.05
C ASN A 129 16.89 -0.29 -4.83
N GLY A 130 16.54 -1.58 -4.91
CA GLY A 130 16.86 -2.57 -3.85
C GLY A 130 16.01 -2.44 -2.60
N GLN A 131 14.92 -1.66 -2.64
CA GLN A 131 13.94 -1.62 -1.56
C GLN A 131 13.22 -2.96 -1.41
N VAL A 132 12.93 -3.31 -0.16
CA VAL A 132 12.18 -4.53 0.21
C VAL A 132 10.87 -4.24 0.93
N LYS A 133 10.58 -2.96 1.17
CA LYS A 133 9.38 -2.46 1.85
C LYS A 133 8.97 -1.13 1.24
N HIS A 134 7.67 -0.90 1.11
CA HIS A 134 7.15 0.38 0.65
C HIS A 134 7.33 1.46 1.72
N ASP A 135 7.79 2.63 1.30
CA ASP A 135 7.77 3.88 2.07
C ASP A 135 7.49 5.04 1.12
N HIS A 136 6.32 5.64 1.26
CA HIS A 136 5.87 6.73 0.39
C HIS A 136 6.08 8.12 1.01
N SER A 137 6.78 8.21 2.14
CA SER A 137 7.00 9.48 2.86
C SER A 137 7.69 10.52 1.98
N LEU A 138 8.72 10.12 1.22
CA LEU A 138 9.41 11.01 0.29
C LEU A 138 8.60 11.24 -0.99
N LEU A 139 8.02 10.19 -1.58
CA LEU A 139 7.21 10.27 -2.78
C LEU A 139 6.07 11.29 -2.63
N THR A 140 5.26 11.14 -1.59
CA THR A 140 4.07 11.99 -1.37
C THR A 140 4.42 13.44 -1.16
N LYS A 141 5.52 13.71 -0.44
CA LYS A 141 6.06 15.05 -0.25
C LYS A 141 6.50 15.66 -1.59
N GLU A 142 7.26 14.92 -2.41
CA GLU A 142 7.76 15.39 -3.70
C GLU A 142 6.60 15.67 -4.68
N LEU A 143 5.62 14.76 -4.76
CA LEU A 143 4.41 14.96 -5.57
C LEU A 143 3.62 16.19 -5.12
N LYS A 144 3.42 16.39 -3.81
CA LYS A 144 2.66 17.53 -3.29
C LYS A 144 3.35 18.86 -3.57
N ILE A 145 4.66 18.95 -3.33
CA ILE A 145 5.46 20.14 -3.65
C ILE A 145 5.35 20.48 -5.13
N TYR A 146 5.47 19.47 -5.99
CA TYR A 146 5.35 19.65 -7.43
C TYR A 146 3.97 20.21 -7.82
N LEU A 147 2.88 19.61 -7.33
CA LEU A 147 1.53 20.08 -7.63
C LEU A 147 1.25 21.49 -7.09
N ASP A 148 1.75 21.82 -5.90
CA ASP A 148 1.58 23.16 -5.31
C ASP A 148 2.29 24.24 -6.14
N SER A 149 3.45 23.92 -6.72
CA SER A 149 4.18 24.84 -7.59
C SER A 149 3.37 25.26 -8.84
N LEU A 150 2.37 24.46 -9.24
CA LEU A 150 1.55 24.71 -10.43
C LEU A 150 0.30 25.55 -10.16
N LEU A 151 -0.16 25.70 -8.90
CA LEU A 151 -1.46 26.32 -8.60
C LEU A 151 -1.55 27.80 -9.00
N GLY A 152 -0.42 28.51 -9.03
CA GLY A 152 -0.33 29.91 -9.44
C GLY A 152 0.02 30.12 -10.92
N VAL A 153 0.29 29.06 -11.67
CA VAL A 153 0.80 29.14 -13.05
C VAL A 153 -0.34 28.94 -14.05
N LYS A 154 -0.60 29.95 -14.89
CA LYS A 154 -1.63 29.90 -15.93
C LYS A 154 -1.08 30.36 -17.28
N PRO A 155 -1.17 29.53 -18.35
CA PRO A 155 -1.70 28.16 -18.36
C PRO A 155 -0.76 27.18 -17.65
N ILE A 156 -1.32 26.10 -17.08
CA ILE A 156 -0.51 24.97 -16.62
C ILE A 156 0.19 24.38 -17.85
N ALA A 157 1.49 24.14 -17.75
CA ALA A 157 2.29 23.62 -18.85
C ALA A 157 1.76 22.26 -19.32
N SER A 158 1.68 22.03 -20.63
CA SER A 158 1.13 20.77 -21.19
C SER A 158 1.89 19.51 -20.77
N TRP A 159 3.17 19.65 -20.40
CA TRP A 159 4.04 18.58 -19.95
C TRP A 159 3.97 18.30 -18.44
N TRP A 160 3.09 18.99 -17.69
CA TRP A 160 3.06 18.86 -16.23
C TRP A 160 2.87 17.40 -15.77
N GLN A 161 2.03 16.65 -16.48
CA GLN A 161 1.75 15.26 -16.14
C GLN A 161 2.99 14.38 -16.38
N THR A 162 3.77 14.64 -17.44
CA THR A 162 5.03 13.94 -17.69
C THR A 162 6.03 14.15 -16.55
N ALA A 163 6.13 15.37 -16.02
CA ALA A 163 6.99 15.63 -14.86
C ALA A 163 6.47 14.93 -13.59
N PHE A 164 5.15 14.89 -13.38
CA PHE A 164 4.54 14.10 -12.29
C PHE A 164 4.85 12.60 -12.42
N ASP A 165 4.71 12.04 -13.63
CA ASP A 165 5.00 10.64 -13.92
C ASP A 165 6.48 10.30 -13.72
N ASN A 166 7.40 11.23 -14.01
CA ASN A 166 8.83 11.04 -13.73
C ASN A 166 9.12 10.97 -12.22
N ILE A 167 8.38 11.71 -11.39
CA ILE A 167 8.49 11.59 -9.92
C ILE A 167 7.99 10.21 -9.49
N LEU A 168 6.87 9.73 -10.05
CA LEU A 168 6.38 8.38 -9.80
C LEU A 168 7.40 7.32 -10.23
N ASP A 169 7.98 7.42 -11.43
CA ASP A 169 8.99 6.48 -11.93
C ASP A 169 10.21 6.41 -11.03
N LYS A 170 10.66 7.56 -10.49
CA LYS A 170 11.81 7.63 -9.57
C LYS A 170 11.60 6.82 -8.29
N HIS A 171 10.37 6.77 -7.77
CA HIS A 171 10.08 6.16 -6.46
C HIS A 171 9.42 4.79 -6.56
N LEU A 172 8.64 4.54 -7.61
CA LEU A 172 7.86 3.31 -7.80
C LEU A 172 8.38 2.48 -8.98
N GLY A 173 9.52 2.86 -9.57
CA GLY A 173 10.01 2.26 -10.79
C GLY A 173 9.13 2.56 -12.01
N LYS A 174 9.67 2.28 -13.19
CA LYS A 174 8.98 2.54 -14.46
C LYS A 174 7.88 1.50 -14.73
N LEU A 175 6.70 1.98 -15.11
CA LEU A 175 5.61 1.09 -15.54
C LEU A 175 5.99 0.35 -16.83
N PRO A 176 5.89 -0.99 -16.86
CA PRO A 176 6.07 -1.75 -18.09
C PRO A 176 4.86 -1.57 -19.02
N GLY A 177 5.10 -1.41 -20.33
CA GLY A 177 4.01 -1.36 -21.32
C GLY A 177 3.36 -2.73 -21.57
N ALA A 178 4.12 -3.80 -21.38
CA ALA A 178 3.67 -5.18 -21.49
C ALA A 178 4.53 -6.08 -20.58
N PHE A 179 4.00 -7.24 -20.23
CA PHE A 179 4.65 -8.23 -19.37
C PHE A 179 4.26 -9.65 -19.75
N THR A 180 5.10 -10.62 -19.41
CA THR A 180 4.81 -12.04 -19.60
C THR A 180 4.22 -12.62 -18.32
N TYR A 181 3.11 -13.34 -18.44
CA TYR A 181 2.48 -14.10 -17.38
C TYR A 181 2.02 -15.45 -17.93
N ASP A 182 2.38 -16.56 -17.27
CA ASP A 182 2.09 -17.93 -17.72
C ASP A 182 2.37 -18.19 -19.21
N GLY A 183 3.53 -17.72 -19.69
CA GLY A 183 3.97 -17.91 -21.07
C GLY A 183 3.25 -17.07 -22.13
N LYS A 184 2.33 -16.19 -21.72
CA LYS A 184 1.62 -15.26 -22.61
C LYS A 184 1.98 -13.80 -22.30
N ILE A 185 2.07 -12.99 -23.35
CA ILE A 185 2.32 -11.54 -23.24
C ILE A 185 0.99 -10.82 -23.03
N TYR A 186 0.95 -9.92 -22.05
CA TYR A 186 -0.19 -9.08 -21.72
C TYR A 186 0.21 -7.60 -21.61
N THR A 187 -0.71 -6.72 -21.96
CA THR A 187 -0.83 -5.38 -21.36
C THR A 187 -1.71 -5.43 -20.12
N ALA A 188 -1.67 -4.41 -19.26
CA ALA A 188 -2.54 -4.36 -18.07
C ALA A 188 -4.02 -4.54 -18.42
N SER A 189 -4.51 -3.86 -19.47
CA SER A 189 -5.90 -3.97 -19.90
C SER A 189 -6.24 -5.38 -20.40
N SER A 190 -5.37 -6.00 -21.20
CA SER A 190 -5.60 -7.38 -21.67
C SER A 190 -5.53 -8.40 -20.53
N PHE A 191 -4.71 -8.17 -19.50
CA PHE A 191 -4.63 -9.05 -18.35
C PHE A 191 -5.92 -9.02 -17.53
N ALA A 192 -6.44 -7.83 -17.22
CA ALA A 192 -7.72 -7.69 -16.54
C ALA A 192 -8.87 -8.34 -17.34
N LYS A 193 -8.93 -8.10 -18.65
CA LYS A 193 -10.01 -8.65 -19.48
C LYS A 193 -9.91 -10.16 -19.71
N GLU A 194 -8.72 -10.65 -20.06
CA GLU A 194 -8.57 -12.01 -20.57
C GLU A 194 -8.27 -13.03 -19.47
N PHE A 195 -7.44 -12.66 -18.48
CA PHE A 195 -7.11 -13.53 -17.35
C PHE A 195 -8.11 -13.33 -16.20
N MET A 196 -8.27 -12.09 -15.74
CA MET A 196 -9.16 -11.80 -14.60
C MET A 196 -10.66 -11.84 -14.96
N LYS A 197 -11.02 -11.83 -16.26
CA LYS A 197 -12.42 -11.76 -16.73
C LYS A 197 -13.17 -10.58 -16.07
N PHE A 198 -12.46 -9.46 -15.93
CA PHE A 198 -12.97 -8.24 -15.31
C PHE A 198 -13.55 -7.35 -16.42
N ASP A 199 -14.85 -7.12 -16.35
CA ASP A 199 -15.63 -6.32 -17.30
C ASP A 199 -15.95 -4.92 -16.73
#